data_AF-A0A925WHY2-F1
#
_entry.id   AF-A0A925WHY2-F1
#
_cell.length_a   1.000
_cell.length_b   1.000
_cell.length_c   1.000
_cell.angle_alpha   90.00
_cell.angle_beta   90.00
_cell.angle_gamma   90.00
#
_symmetry.space_group_name_H-M   'P 1'
#
loop_
_entity.id
_entity.type
_entity.pdbx_description
1 polymer ?
#
loop_
_entity_poly.entity_id
_entity_poly.type
_entity_poly.pdbx_seq_one_letter_code
_entity_poly.pdbx_strand_id
1 'polypeptide(L)'
;QQMPDGHFSNLYTVKVVNKTARAIAVEFKLENIPGDLFVMSDKHFSVQPRKLAETSVLIELDQANMKPGQTPLVVGVYADGKKVETLKTSFIGPRLQKQ
;
A
#
# COMPACT_ATOMS: atom_id res chain seq x y z
N GLN A 1 -0.55 7.80 11.48
CA GLN A 1 -1.42 8.79 12.16
C GLN A 1 -2.64 8.05 12.70
N GLN A 2 -3.16 8.42 13.88
CA GLN A 2 -4.45 7.90 14.33
C GLN A 2 -5.58 8.72 13.71
N MET A 3 -6.56 8.05 13.12
CA MET A 3 -7.76 8.64 12.52
C MET A 3 -8.84 8.86 13.60
N PRO A 4 -9.80 9.79 13.39
CA PRO A 4 -10.84 10.08 14.39
C PRO A 4 -11.72 8.89 14.78
N ASP A 5 -11.85 7.90 13.90
CA ASP A 5 -12.59 6.65 14.09
C ASP A 5 -11.78 5.57 14.87
N GLY A 6 -10.52 5.85 15.19
CA GLY A 6 -9.64 4.96 15.95
C GLY A 6 -8.73 4.07 15.09
N HIS A 7 -8.87 4.07 13.76
CA HIS A 7 -7.93 3.37 12.88
C HIS A 7 -6.59 4.11 12.83
N PHE A 8 -5.55 3.41 12.38
CA PHE A 8 -4.24 4.00 12.16
C PHE A 8 -3.90 3.95 10.69
N SER A 9 -3.39 5.06 10.15
CA SER A 9 -3.03 5.18 8.74
C SER A 9 -1.55 5.53 8.53
N ASN A 10 -0.96 4.97 7.48
CA ASN A 10 0.36 5.37 6.96
C ASN A 10 0.26 5.67 5.47
N LEU A 11 0.91 6.75 5.04
CA LEU A 11 1.00 7.14 3.63
C LEU A 11 2.33 6.68 3.03
N TYR A 12 2.26 6.04 1.87
CA TYR A 12 3.39 5.55 1.10
C TYR A 12 3.37 6.15 -0.31
N THR A 13 4.54 6.26 -0.93
CA THR A 13 4.65 6.57 -2.37
C THR A 13 5.10 5.32 -3.10
N VAL A 14 4.38 4.94 -4.15
CA VAL A 14 4.69 3.80 -5.00
C VAL A 14 5.08 4.28 -6.39
N LYS A 15 6.22 3.79 -6.88
CA LYS A 15 6.71 4.02 -8.25
C LYS A 15 6.62 2.74 -9.03
N VAL A 16 5.97 2.77 -10.19
CA VAL A 16 5.81 1.60 -11.07
C VAL A 16 6.36 1.92 -12.46
N VAL A 17 7.19 1.02 -12.99
CA VAL A 17 7.72 1.10 -14.34
C VAL A 17 7.07 0.04 -15.21
N ASN A 18 6.33 0.46 -16.24
CA ASN A 18 5.78 -0.44 -17.23
C ASN A 18 6.80 -0.70 -18.34
N LYS A 19 7.37 -1.91 -18.36
CA LYS A 19 8.36 -2.32 -19.37
C LYS A 19 7.72 -2.88 -20.65
N THR A 20 6.40 -3.01 -20.70
CA THR A 20 5.68 -3.58 -21.84
C THR A 20 5.34 -2.51 -22.89
N ALA A 21 4.80 -2.95 -24.03
CA ALA A 21 4.37 -2.10 -25.13
C ALA A 21 2.88 -1.67 -25.06
N ARG A 22 2.16 -2.04 -23.99
CA ARG A 22 0.74 -1.66 -23.78
C ARG A 22 0.55 -1.00 -22.43
N ALA A 23 -0.51 -0.21 -22.27
CA ALA A 23 -0.89 0.30 -20.96
C ALA A 23 -1.31 -0.87 -20.04
N ILE A 24 -1.00 -0.77 -18.75
CA ILE A 24 -1.32 -1.80 -17.75
C ILE A 24 -2.04 -1.14 -16.59
N ALA A 25 -3.20 -1.70 -16.22
CA ALA A 25 -3.87 -1.38 -14.97
C ALA A 25 -3.19 -2.11 -13.82
N VAL A 26 -2.85 -1.38 -12.76
CA VAL A 26 -2.11 -1.88 -11.61
C VAL A 26 -2.96 -1.73 -10.36
N GLU A 27 -3.08 -2.82 -9.61
CA GLU A 27 -3.76 -2.88 -8.32
C GLU A 27 -2.78 -3.29 -7.23
N PHE A 28 -3.06 -2.83 -6.01
CA PHE A 28 -2.29 -3.17 -4.82
C PHE A 28 -3.21 -3.81 -3.80
N LYS A 29 -2.74 -4.88 -3.14
CA LYS A 29 -3.51 -5.58 -2.09
C LYS A 29 -2.63 -5.87 -0.90
N LEU A 30 -3.19 -5.78 0.29
CA LEU A 30 -2.52 -6.21 1.52
C LEU A 30 -2.70 -7.72 1.68
N GLU A 31 -1.61 -8.46 1.85
CA GLU A 31 -1.62 -9.92 1.69
C GLU A 31 -1.40 -10.70 2.99
N ASN A 32 -0.81 -10.07 4.01
CA ASN A 32 -0.35 -10.77 5.22
C ASN A 32 -1.15 -10.45 6.50
N ILE A 33 -2.07 -9.49 6.44
CA ILE A 33 -2.74 -8.92 7.60
C ILE A 33 -4.04 -8.22 7.16
N PRO A 34 -5.12 -8.31 7.93
CA PRO A 34 -6.33 -7.54 7.67
C PRO A 34 -6.10 -6.03 7.80
N GLY A 35 -6.70 -5.28 6.87
CA GLY A 35 -6.63 -3.83 6.78
C GLY A 35 -7.01 -3.36 5.39
N ASP A 36 -7.06 -2.04 5.22
CA ASP A 36 -7.46 -1.40 3.98
C ASP A 36 -6.28 -0.74 3.28
N LEU A 37 -6.31 -0.76 1.95
CA LEU A 37 -5.33 -0.10 1.10
C LEU A 37 -6.07 0.75 0.07
N PHE A 38 -5.84 2.05 0.13
CA PHE A 38 -6.46 3.03 -0.74
C PHE A 38 -5.40 3.65 -1.65
N VAL A 39 -5.64 3.62 -2.95
CA VAL A 39 -4.82 4.36 -3.92
C VAL A 39 -5.38 5.77 -4.03
N MET A 40 -4.56 6.78 -3.76
CA MET A 40 -5.00 8.19 -3.67
C MET A 40 -5.20 8.88 -5.02
N SER A 41 -5.26 8.13 -6.12
CA SER A 41 -5.52 8.68 -7.45
C SER A 41 -7.02 8.67 -7.76
N ASP A 42 -7.54 9.73 -8.37
CA ASP A 42 -8.97 9.87 -8.75
C ASP A 42 -9.49 8.83 -9.75
N LYS A 43 -8.61 7.96 -10.27
CA LYS A 43 -8.90 6.94 -11.28
C LYS A 43 -8.14 5.65 -10.95
N HIS A 44 -8.55 4.53 -11.56
CA HIS A 44 -7.75 3.30 -11.58
C HIS A 44 -6.30 3.60 -11.99
N PHE A 45 -5.35 3.18 -11.16
CA PHE A 45 -3.94 3.45 -11.41
C PHE A 45 -3.47 2.62 -12.61
N SER A 46 -3.09 3.30 -13.70
CA SER A 46 -2.63 2.68 -14.93
C SER A 46 -1.32 3.31 -15.38
N VAL A 47 -0.40 2.48 -15.85
CA VAL A 47 0.94 2.90 -16.27
C VAL A 47 1.07 2.75 -17.78
N GLN A 48 1.38 3.86 -18.47
CA GLN A 48 1.53 3.89 -19.92
C GLN A 48 2.74 3.07 -20.41
N PRO A 49 2.73 2.57 -21.66
CA PRO A 49 3.83 1.78 -22.21
C PRO A 49 5.19 2.47 -22.03
N ARG A 50 6.20 1.73 -21.58
CA ARG A 50 7.59 2.23 -21.42
C ARG A 50 7.73 3.46 -20.52
N LYS A 51 6.76 3.74 -19.65
CA LYS A 51 6.77 4.88 -18.72
C LYS A 51 6.86 4.45 -17.27
N LEU A 52 7.32 5.39 -16.43
CA LEU A 52 7.18 5.36 -14.99
C LEU A 52 5.95 6.17 -14.60
N ALA A 53 5.17 5.65 -13.66
CA ALA A 53 4.13 6.40 -12.97
C ALA A 53 4.35 6.30 -11.46
N GLU A 54 3.87 7.31 -10.76
CA GLU A 54 3.94 7.42 -9.31
C GLU A 54 2.54 7.66 -8.75
N THR A 55 2.22 7.04 -7.62
CA THR A 55 0.99 7.31 -6.87
C THR A 55 1.22 7.19 -5.37
N SER A 56 0.38 7.86 -4.59
CA SER A 56 0.35 7.69 -3.15
C SER A 56 -0.65 6.61 -2.76
N VAL A 57 -0.29 5.81 -1.76
CA VAL A 57 -1.11 4.73 -1.21
C VAL A 57 -1.25 4.97 0.29
N LEU A 58 -2.49 5.05 0.76
CA LEU A 58 -2.82 5.07 2.18
C LEU A 58 -3.14 3.65 2.62
N ILE A 59 -2.48 3.17 3.67
CA ILE A 59 -2.80 1.89 4.30
C ILE A 59 -3.39 2.19 5.66
N GLU A 60 -4.51 1.54 5.99
CA GLU A 60 -5.20 1.66 7.27
C GLU A 60 -5.26 0.32 7.98
N LEU A 61 -4.95 0.31 9.27
CA LEU A 61 -4.97 -0.86 10.13
C LEU A 61 -5.70 -0.56 11.45
N ASP A 62 -6.42 -1.56 11.94
CA ASP A 62 -6.86 -1.60 13.33
C ASP A 62 -5.70 -1.77 14.30
N GLN A 63 -5.83 -1.18 15.49
CA GLN A 63 -4.84 -1.35 16.57
C GLN A 63 -4.60 -2.81 16.93
N ALA A 64 -5.63 -3.66 16.88
CA ALA A 64 -5.52 -5.08 17.18
C ALA A 64 -4.62 -5.86 16.20
N ASN A 65 -4.48 -5.35 14.98
CA ASN A 65 -3.67 -5.98 13.93
C ASN A 65 -2.22 -5.46 13.94
N MET A 66 -1.93 -4.41 14.70
CA MET A 66 -0.61 -3.79 14.76
C MET A 66 0.27 -4.33 15.88
N LYS A 67 1.58 -4.31 15.63
CA LYS A 67 2.63 -4.41 16.64
C LYS A 67 3.03 -3.00 17.12
N PRO A 68 3.42 -2.84 18.40
CA PRO A 68 4.04 -1.61 18.87
C PRO A 68 5.28 -1.26 18.03
N GLY A 69 5.38 -0.01 17.59
CA GLY A 69 6.47 0.40 16.70
C GLY A 69 6.25 -0.05 15.26
N GLN A 70 6.91 -1.12 14.81
CA GLN A 70 6.86 -1.56 13.41
C GLN A 70 6.05 -2.85 13.22
N THR A 71 5.08 -2.79 12.31
CA THR A 71 4.31 -3.95 11.84
C THR A 71 4.72 -4.27 10.40
N PRO A 72 5.35 -5.43 10.11
CA PRO A 72 5.69 -5.80 8.75
C PRO A 72 4.44 -5.97 7.87
N LEU A 73 4.48 -5.37 6.69
CA LEU A 73 3.43 -5.49 5.67
C LEU A 73 3.98 -6.13 4.40
N VAL A 74 3.09 -6.85 3.73
CA VAL A 74 3.30 -7.50 2.45
C VAL A 74 2.23 -6.99 1.51
N VAL A 75 2.64 -6.25 0.48
CA VAL A 75 1.76 -5.68 -0.53
C VAL A 75 1.93 -6.46 -1.82
N GLY A 76 0.88 -7.14 -2.27
CA GLY A 76 0.82 -7.75 -3.59
C GLY A 76 0.60 -6.69 -4.66
N VAL A 77 1.38 -6.76 -5.74
CA VAL A 77 1.17 -5.94 -6.94
C VAL A 77 0.54 -6.81 -8.00
N TYR A 78 -0.58 -6.35 -8.55
CA TYR A 78 -1.37 -7.07 -9.54
C TYR A 78 -1.43 -6.26 -10.83
N ALA A 79 -1.26 -6.94 -11.97
CA ALA A 79 -1.42 -6.39 -13.31
C ALA A 79 -2.44 -7.24 -14.07
N ASP A 80 -3.47 -6.60 -14.63
CA ASP A 80 -4.55 -7.28 -15.36
C ASP A 80 -5.14 -8.46 -14.55
N GLY A 81 -5.34 -8.27 -13.24
CA GLY A 81 -5.87 -9.28 -12.32
C GLY A 81 -4.88 -10.37 -11.87
N LYS A 82 -3.64 -10.38 -12.36
CA LYS A 82 -2.62 -11.38 -12.01
C LYS A 82 -1.55 -10.78 -11.11
N LYS A 83 -1.17 -11.51 -10.07
CA LYS A 83 -0.07 -11.11 -9.18
C LYS A 83 1.25 -11.13 -9.96
N VAL A 84 1.96 -10.02 -9.97
CA VAL A 84 3.25 -9.87 -10.66
C VAL A 84 4.42 -9.71 -9.71
N GLU A 85 4.19 -9.12 -8.54
CA GLU A 85 5.25 -8.88 -7.55
C GLU A 85 4.67 -8.84 -6.13
N THR A 86 5.56 -8.95 -5.15
CA THR A 86 5.24 -8.73 -3.74
C THR A 86 6.28 -7.78 -3.15
N LEU A 87 5.80 -6.67 -2.59
CA LEU A 87 6.62 -5.66 -1.92
C LEU A 87 6.52 -5.86 -0.41
N LYS A 88 7.64 -5.63 0.29
CA LYS A 88 7.69 -5.65 1.75
C LYS A 88 7.94 -4.24 2.26
N THR A 89 7.19 -3.83 3.26
CA THR A 89 7.34 -2.53 3.94
C THR A 89 6.98 -2.68 5.41
N SER A 90 7.09 -1.60 6.19
CA SER A 90 6.67 -1.57 7.59
C SER A 90 5.61 -0.49 7.81
N PHE A 91 4.57 -0.84 8.55
CA PHE A 91 3.61 0.09 9.14
C PHE A 91 4.15 0.61 10.47
N ILE A 92 4.11 1.93 10.66
CA ILE A 92 4.59 2.58 11.87
C ILE A 92 3.40 2.87 12.78
N GLY A 93 3.22 2.00 13.77
CA GLY A 93 2.24 2.16 14.83
C GLY A 93 2.70 3.13 15.93
N PRO A 94 1.82 3.49 16.87
CA PRO A 94 2.16 4.32 18.01
C PRO A 94 3.27 3.66 18.84
N ARG A 95 4.22 4.47 19.32
CA ARG A 95 5.22 4.00 20.28
C ARG A 95 4.59 3.95 21.65
N LEU A 96 4.62 2.78 22.31
CA LEU A 96 4.38 2.70 23.74
C LEU A 96 5.52 3.45 24.43
N GLN A 97 5.28 4.66 24.92
CA GLN A 97 6.18 5.27 25.89
C GLN A 97 6.03 4.47 27.18
N LYS A 98 7.07 3.76 27.61
CA LYS A 98 7.13 3.29 28.99
C LYS A 98 7.27 4.54 29.85
N GLN A 99 6.27 4.80 30.69
CA GLN A 99 6.38 5.73 31.82
C GLN A 99 7.40 5.20 32.82
#